data_AF-A0A397XZ35-F1
#
_entry.id   AF-A0A397XZ35-F1
#
_cell.length_a   1.000
_cell.length_b   1.000
_cell.length_c   1.000
_cell.angle_alpha   90.00
_cell.angle_beta   90.00
_cell.angle_gamma   90.00
#
_symmetry.space_group_name_H-M   'P 1'
#
loop_
_entity.id
_entity.type
_entity.pdbx_description
1 polymer ?
#
loop_
_entity_poly.entity_id
_entity_poly.type
_entity_poly.pdbx_seq_one_letter_code
_entity_poly.pdbx_strand_id
1 'polypeptide(L)'
;MEFSEWEGKAEYEYVKQAERCFMEAGMVGTLRALWDVFPLFTNTGWGENSNIAFLEKHMGANFYARPQPWGYKHYHRCNPLWRHASYSKIRGPWGGFETMEKWVSGAYAGHTAVCLRDSDGKLWVGESGNENEKGEDVIAVLPWEEWWEFEQTKDDANPHIALLPLHPDYRAKFNVTAAWEYARSMDGKPGNYPPPLDAHLVASVMTVWSKMQPDYAANMWNEALNKRLGTEGLDLPDVLLEVEKRGSSFDELLAVPEQDDWIYSDGK
;
A
#
# COMPACT_ATOMS: atom_id res chain seq x y z
N MET A 1 -5.49 -17.83 -22.78
CA MET A 1 -6.52 -17.39 -21.82
C MET A 1 -7.53 -16.61 -22.63
N GLU A 2 -8.78 -17.06 -22.74
CA GLU A 2 -9.83 -16.36 -23.50
C GLU A 2 -10.66 -15.50 -22.55
N PHE A 3 -10.74 -14.20 -22.83
CA PHE A 3 -11.52 -13.24 -22.04
C PHE A 3 -12.92 -13.08 -22.66
N SER A 4 -13.94 -13.06 -21.79
CA SER A 4 -15.35 -13.17 -22.18
C SER A 4 -16.04 -11.82 -22.45
N GLU A 5 -15.43 -10.70 -22.10
CA GLU A 5 -16.03 -9.37 -22.26
C GLU A 5 -15.05 -8.43 -22.98
N TRP A 6 -15.47 -7.91 -24.13
CA TRP A 6 -14.81 -6.84 -24.88
C TRP A 6 -15.89 -5.83 -25.26
N GLU A 7 -15.67 -4.53 -25.09
CA GLU A 7 -16.69 -3.50 -25.42
C GLU A 7 -16.95 -3.44 -26.94
N GLY A 8 -16.05 -3.97 -27.79
CA GLY A 8 -16.31 -4.18 -29.21
C GLY A 8 -15.20 -4.84 -30.04
N LYS A 9 -15.52 -5.17 -31.30
CA LYS A 9 -14.60 -5.84 -32.24
C LYS A 9 -13.34 -5.02 -32.54
N ALA A 10 -13.43 -3.70 -32.54
CA ALA A 10 -12.31 -2.80 -32.77
C ALA A 10 -11.31 -2.82 -31.60
N GLU A 11 -11.81 -2.89 -30.36
CA GLU A 11 -10.97 -3.05 -29.16
C GLU A 11 -10.28 -4.42 -29.16
N TYR A 12 -11.02 -5.49 -29.48
CA TYR A 12 -10.46 -6.84 -29.58
C TYR A 12 -9.32 -6.97 -30.62
N GLU A 13 -9.49 -6.39 -31.81
CA GLU A 13 -8.44 -6.42 -32.86
C GLU A 13 -7.26 -5.50 -32.54
N TYR A 14 -7.48 -4.36 -31.87
CA TYR A 14 -6.43 -3.48 -31.37
C TYR A 14 -5.60 -4.14 -30.25
N VAL A 15 -6.26 -4.84 -29.33
CA VAL A 15 -5.63 -5.56 -28.21
C VAL A 15 -4.81 -6.76 -28.69
N LYS A 16 -5.20 -7.42 -29.79
CA LYS A 16 -4.40 -8.50 -30.42
C LYS A 16 -3.04 -8.06 -30.95
N GLN A 17 -2.86 -6.78 -31.24
CA GLN A 17 -1.65 -6.24 -31.89
C GLN A 17 -0.71 -5.51 -30.93
N ALA A 18 -1.13 -5.23 -29.69
CA ALA A 18 -0.35 -4.47 -28.71
C ALA A 18 0.06 -5.36 -27.53
N GLU A 19 1.36 -5.59 -27.36
CA GLU A 19 1.91 -6.08 -26.09
C GLU A 19 1.83 -4.97 -25.05
N ARG A 20 0.71 -4.84 -24.32
CA ARG A 20 0.60 -3.96 -23.15
C ARG A 20 -0.64 -4.20 -22.31
N CYS A 21 -0.54 -3.89 -21.01
CA CYS A 21 -1.49 -4.22 -19.95
C CYS A 21 -2.96 -4.24 -20.38
N PHE A 22 -3.59 -5.37 -20.08
CA PHE A 22 -5.03 -5.55 -20.22
C PHE A 22 -5.75 -4.68 -19.19
N MET A 23 -6.39 -3.61 -19.66
CA MET A 23 -7.48 -2.97 -18.93
C MET A 23 -8.73 -3.80 -19.18
N GLU A 24 -8.92 -4.87 -18.41
CA GLU A 24 -10.02 -5.84 -18.58
C GLU A 24 -11.41 -5.16 -18.61
N ALA A 25 -11.54 -3.99 -17.97
CA ALA A 25 -12.77 -3.20 -17.95
C ALA A 25 -12.90 -2.16 -19.10
N GLY A 26 -11.99 -2.13 -20.07
CA GLY A 26 -11.91 -1.08 -21.10
C GLY A 26 -11.48 0.28 -20.53
N MET A 27 -11.18 1.25 -21.41
CA MET A 27 -10.69 2.59 -20.98
C MET A 27 -11.68 3.31 -20.05
N VAL A 28 -12.98 3.25 -20.35
CA VAL A 28 -14.02 3.92 -19.56
C VAL A 28 -14.21 3.22 -18.22
N GLY A 29 -14.17 1.88 -18.19
CA GLY A 29 -14.23 1.11 -16.94
C GLY A 29 -13.02 1.37 -16.06
N THR A 30 -11.82 1.47 -16.63
CA THR A 30 -10.61 1.82 -15.86
C THR A 30 -10.66 3.22 -15.29
N LEU A 31 -11.12 4.23 -16.05
CA LEU A 31 -11.29 5.59 -15.52
C LEU A 31 -12.31 5.64 -14.38
N ARG A 32 -13.40 4.85 -14.47
CA ARG A 32 -14.38 4.70 -13.39
C ARG A 32 -13.78 4.00 -12.17
N ALA A 33 -12.99 2.94 -12.36
CA ALA A 33 -12.32 2.24 -11.27
C ALA A 33 -11.30 3.14 -10.56
N LEU A 34 -10.53 3.94 -11.32
CA LEU A 34 -9.62 4.94 -10.76
C LEU A 34 -10.38 5.99 -9.95
N TRP A 35 -11.56 6.41 -10.41
CA TRP A 35 -12.40 7.35 -9.68
C TRP A 35 -12.92 6.77 -8.35
N ASP A 36 -13.20 5.46 -8.30
CA ASP A 36 -13.63 4.77 -7.07
C ASP A 36 -12.46 4.54 -6.10
N VAL A 37 -11.22 4.39 -6.61
CA VAL A 37 -10.03 4.02 -5.81
C VAL A 37 -9.20 5.23 -5.34
N PHE A 38 -9.01 6.24 -6.19
CA PHE A 38 -8.20 7.42 -5.86
C PHE A 38 -8.59 8.13 -4.54
N PRO A 39 -9.89 8.34 -4.24
CA PRO A 39 -10.32 9.02 -3.02
C PRO A 39 -9.88 8.29 -1.74
N LEU A 40 -9.73 6.96 -1.80
CA LEU A 40 -9.45 6.09 -0.66
C LEU A 40 -8.16 6.46 0.07
N PHE A 41 -7.17 7.01 -0.65
CA PHE A 41 -5.85 7.32 -0.10
C PHE A 41 -5.73 8.75 0.46
N THR A 42 -6.80 9.54 0.42
CA THR A 42 -6.75 10.93 0.90
C THR A 42 -7.03 11.00 2.41
N ASN A 43 -6.21 11.74 3.16
CA ASN A 43 -6.47 11.97 4.59
C ASN A 43 -7.45 13.13 4.82
N THR A 44 -8.67 12.97 4.32
CA THR A 44 -9.74 13.97 4.43
C THR A 44 -11.05 13.29 4.82
N GLY A 45 -12.04 14.07 5.28
CA GLY A 45 -13.39 13.54 5.48
C GLY A 45 -14.02 12.96 4.21
N TRP A 46 -13.60 13.43 3.03
CA TRP A 46 -14.00 12.83 1.76
C TRP A 46 -13.38 11.44 1.56
N GLY A 47 -12.09 11.29 1.86
CA GLY A 47 -11.40 10.00 1.81
C GLY A 47 -11.98 8.99 2.80
N GLU A 48 -12.24 9.40 4.04
CA GLU A 48 -12.88 8.54 5.05
C GLU A 48 -14.26 8.04 4.59
N ASN A 49 -15.11 8.96 4.12
CA ASN A 49 -16.44 8.60 3.61
C ASN A 49 -16.34 7.70 2.36
N SER A 50 -15.33 7.91 1.51
CA SER A 50 -15.10 7.07 0.33
C SER A 50 -14.66 5.66 0.73
N ASN A 51 -13.80 5.51 1.74
CA ASN A 51 -13.42 4.20 2.29
C ASN A 51 -14.63 3.45 2.84
N ILE A 52 -15.48 4.12 3.64
CA ILE A 52 -16.70 3.53 4.17
C ILE A 52 -17.63 3.11 3.03
N ALA A 53 -17.90 3.99 2.07
CA ALA A 53 -18.78 3.72 0.94
C ALA A 53 -18.26 2.57 0.06
N PHE A 54 -16.95 2.47 -0.12
CA PHE A 54 -16.31 1.38 -0.85
C PHE A 54 -16.56 0.04 -0.15
N LEU A 55 -16.29 -0.04 1.16
CA LEU A 55 -16.49 -1.26 1.94
C LEU A 55 -17.99 -1.65 2.03
N GLU A 56 -18.89 -0.67 2.15
CA GLU A 56 -20.34 -0.89 2.08
C GLU A 56 -20.77 -1.48 0.73
N LYS A 57 -20.30 -0.88 -0.38
CA LYS A 57 -20.65 -1.30 -1.74
C LYS A 57 -20.09 -2.68 -2.09
N HIS A 58 -18.83 -2.95 -1.74
CA HIS A 58 -18.10 -4.12 -2.22
C HIS A 58 -18.11 -5.30 -1.23
N MET A 59 -18.24 -5.04 0.07
CA MET A 59 -18.29 -6.09 1.09
C MET A 59 -19.68 -6.25 1.73
N GLY A 60 -20.60 -5.31 1.53
CA GLY A 60 -21.86 -5.28 2.29
C GLY A 60 -21.64 -5.05 3.79
N ALA A 61 -20.48 -4.51 4.18
CA ALA A 61 -20.14 -4.18 5.56
C ALA A 61 -20.95 -2.96 6.03
N ASN A 62 -21.27 -2.88 7.32
CA ASN A 62 -21.92 -1.70 7.90
C ASN A 62 -21.04 -1.12 9.01
N PHE A 63 -20.74 0.18 8.93
CA PHE A 63 -19.95 0.90 9.93
C PHE A 63 -20.84 1.87 10.69
N TYR A 64 -20.85 1.76 12.02
CA TYR A 64 -21.67 2.61 12.88
C TYR A 64 -20.77 3.42 13.82
N ALA A 65 -21.11 4.69 14.00
CA ALA A 65 -20.45 5.54 14.98
C ALA A 65 -20.63 4.94 16.39
N ARG A 66 -19.52 4.82 17.12
CA ARG A 66 -19.54 4.27 18.48
C ARG A 66 -20.32 5.19 19.42
N PRO A 67 -21.30 4.68 20.18
CA PRO A 67 -22.07 5.50 21.11
C PRO A 67 -21.15 6.08 22.21
N GLN A 68 -21.37 7.36 22.51
CA GLN A 68 -20.68 8.10 23.57
C GLN A 68 -21.34 7.84 24.94
N PRO A 69 -20.60 7.92 26.06
CA PRO A 69 -19.19 8.31 26.16
C PRO A 69 -18.23 7.16 25.84
N TRP A 70 -17.14 7.47 25.14
CA TRP A 70 -16.04 6.53 24.92
C TRP A 70 -15.29 6.29 26.24
N GLY A 71 -15.45 5.10 26.81
CA GLY A 71 -14.76 4.73 28.04
C GLY A 71 -13.30 4.39 27.81
N TYR A 72 -12.38 5.31 28.08
CA TYR A 72 -10.97 5.00 28.35
C TYR A 72 -10.86 4.37 29.74
N LYS A 73 -11.25 3.10 29.89
CA LYS A 73 -10.88 2.35 31.09
C LYS A 73 -9.47 1.81 30.85
N HIS A 74 -8.57 1.92 31.83
CA HIS A 74 -7.21 1.35 31.88
C HIS A 74 -7.13 -0.19 31.71
N TYR A 75 -8.13 -0.82 31.09
CA TYR A 75 -8.35 -2.24 30.97
C TYR A 75 -7.33 -2.92 30.05
N HIS A 76 -6.70 -2.17 29.14
CA HIS A 76 -5.76 -2.70 28.15
C HIS A 76 -4.49 -3.28 28.77
N ARG A 77 -3.99 -2.71 29.88
CA ARG A 77 -2.74 -3.14 30.52
C ARG A 77 -2.85 -4.48 31.28
N CYS A 78 -4.02 -4.73 31.86
CA CYS A 78 -4.20 -5.72 32.93
C CYS A 78 -4.65 -7.10 32.46
N ASN A 79 -4.99 -7.30 31.19
CA ASN A 79 -5.32 -8.64 30.72
C ASN A 79 -4.03 -9.40 30.37
N PRO A 80 -3.68 -10.47 31.11
CA PRO A 80 -2.50 -11.27 30.80
C PRO A 80 -2.67 -12.07 29.51
N LEU A 81 -3.89 -12.12 28.95
CA LEU A 81 -4.23 -12.94 27.81
C LEU A 81 -4.06 -12.24 26.46
N TRP A 82 -3.83 -10.93 26.42
CA TRP A 82 -3.63 -10.22 25.15
C TRP A 82 -2.39 -10.76 24.43
N ARG A 83 -2.59 -11.14 23.17
CA ARG A 83 -1.54 -11.73 22.32
C ARG A 83 -1.59 -11.22 20.88
N HIS A 84 -2.68 -10.59 20.48
CA HIS A 84 -2.90 -10.11 19.13
C HIS A 84 -3.63 -8.77 19.18
N ALA A 85 -3.27 -7.86 18.30
CA ALA A 85 -3.99 -6.64 18.03
C ALA A 85 -4.43 -6.65 16.56
N SER A 86 -5.70 -6.40 16.32
CA SER A 86 -6.26 -6.20 14.99
C SER A 86 -6.66 -4.75 14.82
N TYR A 87 -6.31 -4.17 13.67
CA TYR A 87 -6.46 -2.75 13.38
C TYR A 87 -7.44 -2.58 12.24
N SER A 88 -8.20 -1.50 12.31
CA SER A 88 -9.04 -1.05 11.21
C SER A 88 -8.91 0.46 11.05
N LYS A 89 -8.03 0.86 10.14
CA LYS A 89 -7.85 2.23 9.64
C LYS A 89 -8.79 2.48 8.48
N ILE A 90 -9.34 3.69 8.41
CA ILE A 90 -10.27 4.11 7.34
C ILE A 90 -9.91 5.49 6.76
N ARG A 91 -8.83 6.10 7.25
CA ARG A 91 -8.40 7.46 6.88
C ARG A 91 -6.96 7.44 6.36
N GLY A 92 -6.69 8.36 5.43
CA GLY A 92 -5.35 8.59 4.92
C GLY A 92 -4.81 7.45 4.06
N PRO A 93 -3.53 7.53 3.67
CA PRO A 93 -2.89 6.53 2.81
C PRO A 93 -3.03 5.12 3.38
N TRP A 94 -2.78 4.94 4.67
CA TRP A 94 -2.90 3.67 5.38
C TRP A 94 -4.35 3.15 5.44
N GLY A 95 -5.33 4.04 5.61
CA GLY A 95 -6.74 3.67 5.53
C GLY A 95 -7.14 3.16 4.15
N GLY A 96 -6.62 3.77 3.08
CA GLY A 96 -6.82 3.32 1.71
C GLY A 96 -6.25 1.91 1.47
N PHE A 97 -5.01 1.66 1.90
CA PHE A 97 -4.41 0.32 1.83
C PHE A 97 -5.22 -0.71 2.62
N GLU A 98 -5.54 -0.41 3.88
CA GLU A 98 -6.32 -1.32 4.71
C GLU A 98 -7.73 -1.60 4.16
N THR A 99 -8.36 -0.62 3.49
CA THR A 99 -9.66 -0.83 2.82
C THR A 99 -9.54 -1.86 1.70
N MET A 100 -8.48 -1.80 0.91
CA MET A 100 -8.23 -2.78 -0.14
C MET A 100 -7.92 -4.17 0.44
N GLU A 101 -7.13 -4.22 1.52
CA GLU A 101 -6.83 -5.47 2.24
C GLU A 101 -8.11 -6.11 2.81
N LYS A 102 -8.98 -5.33 3.45
CA LYS A 102 -10.29 -5.78 3.95
C LYS A 102 -11.15 -6.35 2.84
N TRP A 103 -11.21 -5.64 1.71
CA TRP A 103 -11.99 -6.09 0.56
C TRP A 103 -11.51 -7.42 0.00
N VAL A 104 -10.20 -7.55 -0.24
CA VAL A 104 -9.61 -8.77 -0.82
C VAL A 104 -9.64 -9.95 0.15
N SER A 105 -9.44 -9.71 1.44
CA SER A 105 -9.44 -10.77 2.46
C SER A 105 -10.84 -11.14 2.98
N GLY A 106 -11.84 -10.28 2.77
CA GLY A 106 -13.15 -10.38 3.41
C GLY A 106 -13.13 -10.08 4.91
N ALA A 107 -12.01 -9.56 5.46
CA ALA A 107 -11.86 -9.25 6.88
C ALA A 107 -12.27 -7.80 7.19
N TYR A 108 -12.53 -7.51 8.48
CA TYR A 108 -12.79 -6.15 8.96
C TYR A 108 -11.53 -5.44 9.47
N ALA A 109 -10.42 -6.17 9.59
CA ALA A 109 -9.11 -5.66 9.95
C ALA A 109 -8.21 -5.62 8.71
N GLY A 110 -7.45 -4.54 8.55
CA GLY A 110 -6.44 -4.44 7.48
C GLY A 110 -5.05 -4.77 8.03
N HIS A 111 -4.71 -4.23 9.20
CA HIS A 111 -3.42 -4.47 9.83
C HIS A 111 -3.52 -5.33 11.09
N THR A 112 -2.42 -6.00 11.45
CA THR A 112 -2.32 -6.79 12.67
C THR A 112 -0.96 -6.67 13.33
N ALA A 113 -0.94 -6.84 14.65
CA ALA A 113 0.27 -6.89 15.45
C ALA A 113 0.20 -8.01 16.48
N VAL A 114 1.37 -8.40 16.99
CA VAL A 114 1.51 -9.43 18.02
C VAL A 114 1.89 -8.78 19.34
N CYS A 115 1.23 -9.19 20.42
CA CYS A 115 1.57 -8.72 21.76
C CYS A 115 2.34 -9.80 22.53
N LEU A 116 3.56 -9.48 22.97
CA LEU A 116 4.42 -10.38 23.74
C LEU A 116 4.69 -9.80 25.13
N ARG A 117 4.80 -10.67 26.13
CA ARG A 117 5.25 -10.28 27.47
C ARG A 117 6.66 -10.78 27.71
N ASP A 118 7.51 -9.94 28.24
CA ASP A 118 8.87 -10.32 28.65
C ASP A 118 8.86 -11.08 29.98
N SER A 119 10.04 -11.43 30.49
CA SER A 119 10.22 -12.12 31.78
C SER A 119 9.75 -11.30 32.98
N ASP A 120 9.74 -9.97 32.86
CA ASP A 120 9.28 -9.05 33.90
C ASP A 120 7.77 -8.79 33.82
N GLY A 121 7.09 -9.38 32.83
CA GLY A 121 5.67 -9.22 32.57
C GLY A 121 5.29 -7.94 31.83
N LYS A 122 6.25 -7.14 31.36
CA LYS A 122 5.98 -5.93 30.54
C LYS A 122 5.49 -6.35 29.17
N LEU A 123 4.56 -5.57 28.62
CA LEU A 123 3.94 -5.83 27.33
C LEU A 123 4.71 -5.12 26.22
N TRP A 124 4.89 -5.82 25.12
CA TRP A 124 5.58 -5.38 23.91
C TRP A 124 4.69 -5.68 22.71
N VAL A 125 4.75 -4.83 21.69
CA VAL A 125 4.00 -4.96 20.45
C VAL A 125 4.98 -5.11 19.30
N GLY A 126 4.87 -6.21 18.57
CA GLY A 126 5.62 -6.47 17.34
C GLY A 126 4.73 -6.27 16.13
N GLU A 127 5.11 -5.36 15.24
CA GLU A 127 4.38 -5.06 14.01
C GLU A 127 5.31 -4.67 12.86
N SER A 128 4.80 -4.74 11.63
CA SER A 128 5.44 -4.21 10.43
C SER A 128 4.81 -2.87 10.03
N GLY A 129 5.59 -1.99 9.42
CA GLY A 129 5.11 -0.66 9.00
C GLY A 129 5.37 0.42 10.05
N ASN A 130 6.36 0.21 10.91
CA ASN A 130 6.85 1.24 11.80
C ASN A 130 7.98 2.02 11.11
N GLU A 131 7.85 3.34 11.04
CA GLU A 131 8.84 4.21 10.42
C GLU A 131 10.05 4.40 11.35
N ASN A 132 11.25 4.02 10.89
CA ASN A 132 12.48 4.24 11.63
C ASN A 132 13.00 5.70 11.50
N GLU A 133 14.10 6.05 12.17
CA GLU A 133 14.70 7.39 12.13
C GLU A 133 15.11 7.88 10.72
N LYS A 134 15.18 6.98 9.74
CA LYS A 134 15.53 7.28 8.34
C LYS A 134 14.30 7.42 7.44
N GLY A 135 13.09 7.25 7.98
CA GLY A 135 11.86 7.25 7.19
C GLY A 135 11.56 5.91 6.51
N GLU A 136 12.20 4.81 6.93
CA GLU A 136 11.99 3.50 6.33
C GLU A 136 10.99 2.69 7.15
N ASP A 137 10.03 2.04 6.48
CA ASP A 137 9.12 1.09 7.11
C ASP A 137 9.84 -0.21 7.47
N VAL A 138 9.92 -0.49 8.76
CA VAL A 138 10.55 -1.70 9.31
C VAL A 138 9.58 -2.52 10.15
N ILE A 139 10.00 -3.74 10.45
CA ILE A 139 9.43 -4.54 11.53
C ILE A 139 10.03 -4.03 12.83
N ALA A 140 9.19 -3.60 13.77
CA ALA A 140 9.62 -3.08 15.06
C ALA A 140 8.99 -3.87 16.21
N VAL A 141 9.74 -4.03 17.30
CA VAL A 141 9.23 -4.54 18.58
C VAL A 141 9.30 -3.45 19.64
N LEU A 142 8.18 -2.78 19.88
CA LEU A 142 8.09 -1.60 20.73
C LEU A 142 7.52 -1.91 22.12
N PRO A 143 7.96 -1.21 23.18
CA PRO A 143 7.28 -1.22 24.45
C PRO A 143 5.83 -0.75 24.30
N TRP A 144 4.90 -1.39 25.00
CA TRP A 144 3.47 -1.06 24.91
C TRP A 144 3.17 0.43 25.13
N GLU A 145 3.86 1.08 26.07
CA GLU A 145 3.60 2.50 26.36
C GLU A 145 3.97 3.42 25.21
N GLU A 146 5.09 3.15 24.55
CA GLU A 146 5.55 3.91 23.39
C GLU A 146 4.60 3.71 22.21
N TRP A 147 4.28 2.45 21.91
CA TRP A 147 3.35 2.09 20.85
C TRP A 147 1.95 2.70 21.11
N TRP A 148 1.41 2.57 22.32
CA TRP A 148 0.08 3.08 22.66
C TRP A 148 0.02 4.61 22.74
N GLU A 149 1.11 5.28 23.09
CA GLU A 149 1.20 6.74 23.01
C GLU A 149 1.14 7.22 21.56
N PHE A 150 1.86 6.55 20.64
CA PHE A 150 1.79 6.84 19.21
C PHE A 150 0.36 6.71 18.68
N GLU A 151 -0.30 5.57 18.91
CA GLU A 151 -1.66 5.30 18.42
C GLU A 151 -2.70 6.30 18.93
N GLN A 152 -2.52 6.85 20.13
CA GLN A 152 -3.45 7.83 20.69
C GLN A 152 -3.20 9.27 20.25
N THR A 153 -1.97 9.62 19.89
CA THR A 153 -1.55 11.02 19.78
C THR A 153 -0.93 11.40 18.45
N LYS A 154 -0.40 10.42 17.70
CA LYS A 154 0.38 10.65 16.47
C LYS A 154 -0.20 9.94 15.26
N ASP A 155 -0.89 8.80 15.41
CA ASP A 155 -1.54 8.13 14.28
C ASP A 155 -2.77 8.94 13.81
N ASP A 156 -2.61 9.62 12.68
CA ASP A 156 -3.65 10.45 12.06
C ASP A 156 -4.72 9.63 11.32
N ALA A 157 -4.46 8.33 11.08
CA ALA A 157 -5.43 7.41 10.52
C ALA A 157 -6.52 7.03 11.54
N ASN A 158 -6.28 7.31 12.83
CA ASN A 158 -7.21 7.07 13.95
C ASN A 158 -7.77 5.63 13.95
N PRO A 159 -6.91 4.61 14.14
CA PRO A 159 -7.30 3.21 14.00
C PRO A 159 -8.32 2.75 15.04
N HIS A 160 -9.23 1.87 14.60
CA HIS A 160 -9.99 1.02 15.52
C HIS A 160 -9.15 -0.19 15.89
N ILE A 161 -8.80 -0.31 17.17
CA ILE A 161 -7.92 -1.38 17.65
C ILE A 161 -8.72 -2.35 18.52
N ALA A 162 -8.71 -3.63 18.14
CA ALA A 162 -9.21 -4.73 18.93
C ALA A 162 -8.05 -5.57 19.46
N LEU A 163 -7.85 -5.56 20.78
CA LEU A 163 -6.95 -6.52 21.42
C LEU A 163 -7.69 -7.83 21.58
N LEU A 164 -7.02 -8.94 21.27
CA LEU A 164 -7.61 -10.28 21.25
C LEU A 164 -6.69 -11.28 21.98
N PRO A 165 -7.27 -12.23 22.75
CA PRO A 165 -6.51 -13.34 23.29
C PRO A 165 -6.36 -14.46 22.27
N LEU A 166 -5.33 -15.30 22.42
CA LEU A 166 -5.26 -16.55 21.65
C LEU A 166 -6.43 -17.47 22.02
N HIS A 167 -6.98 -18.17 21.03
CA HIS A 167 -7.90 -19.29 21.26
C HIS A 167 -7.29 -20.27 22.28
N PRO A 168 -8.07 -20.85 23.21
CA PRO A 168 -7.56 -21.74 24.25
C PRO A 168 -6.61 -22.84 23.74
N ASP A 169 -6.93 -23.45 22.60
CA ASP A 169 -6.12 -24.54 22.02
C ASP A 169 -4.72 -24.09 21.58
N TYR A 170 -4.59 -22.88 21.02
CA TYR A 170 -3.30 -22.32 20.64
C TYR A 170 -2.55 -21.77 21.84
N ARG A 171 -3.28 -21.19 22.79
CA ARG A 171 -2.72 -20.70 24.04
C ARG A 171 -2.03 -21.82 24.84
N ALA A 172 -2.63 -23.00 24.87
CA ALA A 172 -2.05 -24.18 25.54
C ALA A 172 -0.72 -24.66 24.91
N LYS A 173 -0.50 -24.35 23.63
CA LYS A 173 0.69 -24.75 22.86
C LYS A 173 1.69 -23.60 22.67
N PHE A 174 1.36 -22.39 23.14
CA PHE A 174 2.14 -21.20 22.84
C PHE A 174 3.48 -21.22 23.57
N ASN A 175 4.57 -21.21 22.80
CA ASN A 175 5.93 -21.14 23.33
C ASN A 175 6.43 -19.69 23.33
N VAL A 176 6.43 -19.08 24.51
CA VAL A 176 6.84 -17.68 24.71
C VAL A 176 8.31 -17.46 24.34
N THR A 177 9.19 -18.42 24.65
CA THR A 177 10.62 -18.33 24.34
C THR A 177 10.86 -18.31 22.83
N ALA A 178 10.26 -19.27 22.11
CA ALA A 178 10.38 -19.33 20.66
C ALA A 178 9.77 -18.09 19.97
N ALA A 179 8.66 -17.57 20.50
CA ALA A 179 8.06 -16.34 19.98
C ALA A 179 9.00 -15.13 20.14
N TRP A 180 9.69 -15.01 21.28
CA TRP A 180 10.68 -13.95 21.49
C TRP A 180 11.95 -14.11 20.67
N GLU A 181 12.42 -15.34 20.44
CA GLU A 181 13.52 -15.61 19.51
C GLU A 181 13.14 -15.19 18.10
N TYR A 182 11.92 -15.52 17.65
CA TYR A 182 11.43 -15.11 16.34
C TYR A 182 11.28 -13.59 16.23
N ALA A 183 10.62 -12.93 17.20
CA ALA A 183 10.42 -11.48 17.18
C ALA A 183 11.76 -10.72 17.10
N ARG A 184 12.75 -11.09 17.91
CA ARG A 184 14.10 -10.51 17.88
C ARG A 184 14.84 -10.79 16.57
N SER A 185 14.55 -11.91 15.90
CA SER A 185 15.16 -12.22 14.60
C SER A 185 14.58 -11.39 13.45
N MET A 186 13.43 -10.75 13.65
CA MET A 186 12.73 -9.95 12.64
C MET A 186 12.86 -8.45 12.86
N ASP A 187 13.10 -8.02 14.10
CA ASP A 187 13.28 -6.62 14.47
C ASP A 187 14.33 -5.91 13.59
N GLY A 188 13.95 -4.74 13.07
CA GLY A 188 14.77 -3.92 12.17
C GLY A 188 14.83 -4.38 10.70
N LYS A 189 14.18 -5.50 10.33
CA LYS A 189 14.09 -5.90 8.92
C LYS A 189 13.15 -4.97 8.14
N PRO A 190 13.42 -4.73 6.85
CA PRO A 190 12.52 -3.92 6.02
C PRO A 190 11.15 -4.58 5.87
N GLY A 191 10.12 -3.75 5.74
CA GLY A 191 8.78 -4.20 5.35
C GLY A 191 8.79 -4.89 3.99
N ASN A 192 7.87 -5.84 3.80
CA ASN A 192 7.68 -6.53 2.53
C ASN A 192 6.82 -5.69 1.58
N TYR A 193 7.35 -4.56 1.11
CA TYR A 193 6.77 -3.93 -0.07
C TYR A 193 7.21 -4.72 -1.30
N PRO A 194 6.29 -5.26 -2.14
CA PRO A 194 6.65 -5.43 -3.53
C PRO A 194 7.07 -4.06 -4.09
N PRO A 195 7.94 -3.99 -5.12
CA PRO A 195 8.35 -2.74 -5.73
C PRO A 195 7.11 -1.82 -5.92
N PRO A 196 7.16 -0.56 -5.46
CA PRO A 196 6.00 0.22 -5.04
C PRO A 196 4.93 0.36 -6.12
N LEU A 197 5.30 0.23 -7.40
CA LEU A 197 4.42 -0.04 -8.52
C LEU A 197 5.15 -0.99 -9.48
N ASP A 198 4.45 -2.01 -9.98
CA ASP A 198 4.96 -2.84 -11.06
C ASP A 198 5.31 -1.97 -12.27
N ALA A 199 6.51 -2.15 -12.83
CA ALA A 199 6.99 -1.29 -13.92
C ALA A 199 6.11 -1.38 -15.18
N HIS A 200 5.40 -2.50 -15.39
CA HIS A 200 4.43 -2.61 -16.48
C HIS A 200 3.17 -1.78 -16.21
N LEU A 201 2.73 -1.66 -14.95
CA LEU A 201 1.66 -0.75 -14.56
C LEU A 201 2.05 0.72 -14.78
N VAL A 202 3.25 1.11 -14.35
CA VAL A 202 3.80 2.46 -14.58
C VAL A 202 3.89 2.77 -16.08
N ALA A 203 4.49 1.86 -16.87
CA ALA A 203 4.59 1.99 -18.32
C ALA A 203 3.23 2.12 -19.00
N SER A 204 2.19 1.48 -18.47
CA SER A 204 0.84 1.52 -19.03
C SER A 204 0.13 2.83 -18.75
N VAL A 205 0.21 3.34 -17.52
CA VAL A 205 -0.30 4.68 -17.16
C VAL A 205 0.38 5.75 -18.00
N MET A 206 1.71 5.70 -18.09
CA MET A 206 2.49 6.65 -18.89
C MET A 206 2.12 6.61 -20.37
N THR A 207 1.74 5.45 -20.92
CA THR A 207 1.29 5.34 -22.32
C THR A 207 -0.09 5.90 -22.56
N VAL A 208 -1.05 5.62 -21.68
CA VAL A 208 -2.39 6.21 -21.79
C VAL A 208 -2.27 7.73 -21.73
N TRP A 209 -1.50 8.25 -20.77
CA TRP A 209 -1.30 9.69 -20.60
C TRP A 209 -0.56 10.34 -21.77
N SER A 210 0.48 9.68 -22.32
CA SER A 210 1.22 10.16 -23.50
C SER A 210 0.33 10.22 -24.76
N LYS A 211 -0.70 9.36 -24.86
CA LYS A 211 -1.69 9.43 -25.94
C LYS A 211 -2.74 10.53 -25.71
N MET A 212 -3.10 10.81 -24.47
CA MET A 212 -4.11 11.81 -24.12
C MET A 212 -3.56 13.25 -24.12
N GLN A 213 -2.32 13.44 -23.66
CA GLN A 213 -1.65 14.74 -23.51
C GLN A 213 -0.16 14.62 -23.94
N PRO A 214 0.12 14.48 -25.25
CA PRO A 214 1.46 14.18 -25.76
C PRO A 214 2.50 15.25 -25.40
N ASP A 215 2.15 16.53 -25.53
CA ASP A 215 3.07 17.64 -25.25
C ASP A 215 3.44 17.72 -23.76
N TYR A 216 2.51 17.35 -22.86
CA TYR A 216 2.73 17.37 -21.42
C TYR A 216 3.51 16.15 -20.93
N ALA A 217 3.21 14.96 -21.48
CA ALA A 217 3.97 13.74 -21.22
C ALA A 217 5.43 13.84 -21.67
N ALA A 218 5.68 14.51 -22.80
CA ALA A 218 7.03 14.78 -23.28
C ALA A 218 7.86 15.58 -22.27
N ASN A 219 7.24 16.54 -21.60
CA ASN A 219 7.90 17.35 -20.57
C ASN A 219 8.02 16.60 -19.22
N MET A 220 7.03 15.78 -18.85
CA MET A 220 7.02 15.11 -17.53
C MET A 220 8.05 14.00 -17.35
N TRP A 221 8.30 13.19 -18.39
CA TRP A 221 9.13 11.99 -18.21
C TRP A 221 10.02 11.62 -19.40
N ASN A 222 9.71 12.05 -20.63
CA ASN A 222 10.51 11.61 -21.78
C ASN A 222 11.96 12.13 -21.66
N GLU A 223 12.16 13.40 -21.32
CA GLU A 223 13.50 13.95 -21.15
C GLU A 223 14.26 13.24 -20.02
N ALA A 224 13.59 13.02 -18.89
CA ALA A 224 14.20 12.38 -17.72
C ALA A 224 14.55 10.90 -17.97
N LEU A 225 13.74 10.17 -18.75
CA LEU A 225 14.02 8.79 -19.14
C LEU A 225 15.16 8.71 -20.16
N ASN A 226 15.21 9.65 -21.10
CA ASN A 226 16.31 9.75 -22.07
C ASN A 226 17.63 10.04 -21.36
N LYS A 227 17.66 10.96 -20.38
CA LYS A 227 18.86 11.22 -19.56
C LYS A 227 19.32 9.98 -18.79
N ARG A 228 18.40 9.22 -18.18
CA ARG A 228 18.71 7.94 -17.50
C ARG A 228 19.29 6.90 -18.46
N LEU A 229 18.81 6.87 -19.71
CA LEU A 229 19.34 6.00 -20.77
C LEU A 229 20.60 6.54 -21.47
N GLY A 230 20.98 7.80 -21.24
CA GLY A 230 22.02 8.46 -22.05
C GLY A 230 21.64 8.58 -23.54
N THR A 231 20.34 8.71 -23.84
CA THR A 231 19.80 8.96 -25.18
C THR A 231 19.20 10.37 -25.24
N GLU A 232 18.82 10.82 -26.44
CA GLU A 232 18.12 12.09 -26.64
C GLU A 232 16.97 11.90 -27.63
N GLY A 233 15.80 12.47 -27.33
CA GLY A 233 14.68 12.57 -28.27
C GLY A 233 13.88 11.29 -28.51
N LEU A 234 14.08 10.23 -27.72
CA LEU A 234 13.22 9.03 -27.79
C LEU A 234 11.88 9.30 -27.11
N ASP A 235 10.79 8.84 -27.72
CA ASP A 235 9.49 8.81 -27.05
C ASP A 235 9.37 7.60 -26.10
N LEU A 236 8.32 7.55 -25.29
CA LEU A 236 8.14 6.48 -24.31
C LEU A 236 8.17 5.05 -24.92
N PRO A 237 7.48 4.75 -26.04
CA PRO A 237 7.65 3.50 -26.77
C PRO A 237 9.10 3.18 -27.16
N ASP A 238 9.81 4.16 -27.72
CA ASP A 238 11.20 3.97 -28.17
C ASP A 238 12.17 3.79 -27.00
N VAL A 239 11.94 4.48 -25.88
CA VAL A 239 12.67 4.30 -24.61
C VAL A 239 12.54 2.85 -24.13
N LEU A 240 11.34 2.29 -24.12
CA LEU A 240 11.10 0.92 -23.65
C LEU A 240 11.78 -0.12 -24.55
N LEU A 241 11.72 0.09 -25.86
CA LEU A 241 12.41 -0.75 -26.84
C LEU A 241 13.93 -0.68 -26.66
N GLU A 242 14.48 0.51 -26.38
CA GLU A 242 15.90 0.71 -26.19
C GLU A 242 16.42 0.08 -24.88
N VAL A 243 15.62 0.14 -23.80
CA VAL A 243 15.90 -0.58 -22.54
C VAL A 243 16.02 -2.08 -22.79
N GLU A 244 15.05 -2.66 -23.51
CA GLU A 244 15.04 -4.08 -23.82
C GLU A 244 16.22 -4.48 -24.72
N LYS A 245 16.55 -3.67 -25.74
CA LYS A 245 17.74 -3.89 -26.60
C LYS A 245 19.04 -3.91 -25.81
N ARG A 246 19.12 -3.15 -24.73
CA ARG A 246 20.29 -3.09 -23.84
C ARG A 246 20.31 -4.21 -22.80
N GLY A 247 19.31 -5.09 -22.81
CA GLY A 247 19.20 -6.21 -21.88
C GLY A 247 18.90 -5.79 -20.44
N SER A 248 18.34 -4.60 -20.25
CA SER A 248 17.88 -4.07 -18.96
C SER A 248 16.35 -4.06 -18.93
N SER A 249 15.75 -3.76 -17.79
CA SER A 249 14.30 -3.69 -17.62
C SER A 249 13.83 -2.29 -17.24
N PHE A 250 12.53 -2.01 -17.42
CA PHE A 250 12.01 -0.66 -17.20
C PHE A 250 12.01 -0.25 -15.73
N ASP A 251 11.85 -1.20 -14.81
CA ASP A 251 12.08 -1.00 -13.37
C ASP A 251 13.51 -0.59 -13.06
N GLU A 252 14.50 -1.24 -13.67
CA GLU A 252 15.92 -0.86 -13.53
C GLU A 252 16.17 0.55 -14.05
N LEU A 253 15.54 0.91 -15.17
CA LEU A 253 15.63 2.28 -15.70
C LEU A 253 15.02 3.31 -14.75
N LEU A 254 13.81 3.04 -14.22
CA LEU A 254 13.15 3.94 -13.28
C LEU A 254 13.92 4.08 -11.96
N ALA A 255 14.68 3.06 -11.57
CA ALA A 255 15.51 3.07 -10.37
C ALA A 255 16.83 3.87 -10.54
N VAL A 256 17.18 4.31 -11.75
CA VAL A 256 18.36 5.15 -11.97
C VAL A 256 18.15 6.52 -11.32
N PRO A 257 18.96 6.89 -10.30
CA PRO A 257 18.81 8.15 -9.61
C PRO A 257 19.16 9.31 -10.55
N GLU A 258 18.35 10.34 -10.43
CA GLU A 258 18.58 11.62 -11.09
C GLU A 258 19.89 12.26 -10.61
N GLN A 259 20.62 12.92 -11.51
CA GLN A 259 21.89 13.57 -11.16
C GLN A 259 21.71 15.09 -11.07
N ASP A 260 22.31 15.71 -10.05
CA ASP A 260 22.20 17.15 -9.76
C ASP A 260 22.72 18.07 -10.89
N ASP A 261 23.53 17.53 -11.80
CA ASP A 261 24.10 18.24 -12.94
C ASP A 261 23.22 18.18 -14.20
N TRP A 262 22.12 17.42 -14.19
CA TRP A 262 21.17 17.38 -15.29
C TRP A 262 20.47 18.72 -15.47
N ILE A 263 20.39 19.17 -16.72
CA ILE A 263 19.68 20.39 -17.13
C ILE A 263 18.52 19.96 -18.02
N TYR A 264 17.31 20.33 -17.65
CA TYR A 264 16.11 20.05 -18.42
C TYR A 264 15.78 21.18 -19.39
N SER A 265 15.03 20.86 -20.43
CA SER A 265 14.61 21.83 -21.45
C SER A 265 13.68 22.91 -20.90
N ASP A 266 12.99 22.65 -19.79
CA ASP A 266 12.12 23.60 -19.08
C ASP A 266 12.81 24.31 -17.89
N GLY A 267 14.06 23.95 -17.56
CA GLY A 267 14.87 24.63 -16.56
C GLY A 267 15.77 23.72 -15.73
N LYS A 268 16.24 24.27 -14.60
CA LYS A 268 16.75 23.48 -13.47
C LYS A 268 15.67 23.39 -12.41
#